data_AF-A0A4R4F458-F1
#
_entry.id   AF-A0A4R4F458-F1
#
_cell.length_a   1.000
_cell.length_b   1.000
_cell.length_c   1.000
_cell.angle_alpha   90.00
_cell.angle_beta   90.00
_cell.angle_gamma   90.00
#
_symmetry.space_group_name_H-M   'P 1'
#
loop_
_entity.id
_entity.type
_entity.pdbx_description
1 polymer ?
#
loop_
_entity_poly.entity_id
_entity_poly.type
_entity_poly.pdbx_seq_one_letter_code
_entity_poly.pdbx_strand_id
1 'polypeptide(L)'
;MEYLVSILSGGLSSVTVVWLAKGWISERLKQSIKHEYAEKLESYKTELNSKVEGIRHENQVSQLRTSLFFDHQRDAFAALITKIAQINEDWMAHYHPDQGLYEPVPSIGRGEFEELFYRHQLFLDEECLLALSLVKNAYRRSLPFDDGSGAPPEQSETFQHVLYIEYLQPRIASVFRGKIGINSDPQHLVDIVVLSAIELVNRYHFAEAGVPPKGELSTLGIQDASDKVKIGLDNIDELKELLRIFDDYLKRNGGWFHEAQLEVSQTLKILDKCLANRSARTQQSCAGS
;
A
#
# COMPACT_ATOMS: atom_id res chain seq x y z
N MET A 1 83.59 64.92 26.44
CA MET A 1 82.18 65.26 26.13
C MET A 1 81.61 64.39 24.99
N GLU A 2 82.09 63.16 24.79
CA GLU A 2 81.61 62.29 23.68
C GLU A 2 80.92 61.00 24.16
N TYR A 3 81.13 60.58 25.41
CA TYR A 3 80.52 59.36 25.96
C TYR A 3 79.04 59.53 26.37
N LEU A 4 78.59 60.74 26.71
CA LEU A 4 77.20 60.99 27.12
C LEU A 4 76.22 61.09 25.92
N VAL A 5 76.69 61.52 24.74
CA VAL A 5 75.87 61.60 23.52
C VAL A 5 75.70 60.22 22.87
N SER A 6 76.66 59.31 23.05
CA SER A 6 76.56 57.91 22.58
C SER A 6 75.54 57.09 23.40
N ILE A 7 75.43 57.34 24.71
CA ILE A 7 74.47 56.64 25.58
C ILE A 7 73.04 57.19 25.40
N LEU A 8 72.88 58.50 25.17
CA LEU A 8 71.57 59.12 24.89
C LEU A 8 71.03 58.79 23.48
N SER A 9 71.91 58.66 22.47
CA SER A 9 71.52 58.23 21.12
C SER A 9 71.30 56.71 21.01
N GLY A 10 71.99 55.90 21.81
CA GLY A 10 71.75 54.46 21.94
C GLY A 10 70.42 54.10 22.65
N GLY A 11 69.96 54.94 23.58
CA GLY A 11 68.69 54.75 24.30
C GLY A 11 67.43 55.13 23.50
N LEU A 12 67.50 56.17 22.66
CA LEU A 12 66.36 56.61 21.83
C LEU A 12 66.19 55.77 20.56
N SER A 13 67.29 55.32 19.96
CA SER A 13 67.27 54.42 18.80
C SER A 13 66.76 53.01 19.15
N SER A 14 67.07 52.50 20.35
CA SER A 14 66.58 51.20 20.80
C SER A 14 65.07 51.18 21.05
N VAL A 15 64.48 52.25 21.61
CA VAL A 15 63.01 52.33 21.85
C VAL A 15 62.22 52.42 20.55
N THR A 16 62.70 53.19 19.57
CA THR A 16 62.04 53.33 18.25
C THR A 16 62.10 52.05 17.43
N VAL A 17 63.22 51.33 17.47
CA VAL A 17 63.36 50.00 16.83
C VAL A 17 62.42 48.98 17.48
N VAL A 18 62.32 48.96 18.81
CA VAL A 18 61.39 48.05 19.52
C VAL A 18 59.93 48.38 19.21
N TRP A 19 59.58 49.65 19.06
CA TRP A 19 58.22 50.08 18.71
C TRP A 19 57.83 49.69 17.27
N LEU A 20 58.73 49.93 16.31
CA LEU A 20 58.53 49.49 14.92
C LEU A 20 58.48 47.97 14.80
N ALA A 21 59.33 47.25 15.53
CA ALA A 21 59.29 45.79 15.59
C ALA A 21 57.98 45.28 16.19
N LYS A 22 57.49 45.86 17.29
CA LYS A 22 56.18 45.54 17.88
C LYS A 22 55.03 45.83 16.91
N GLY A 23 55.06 46.97 16.23
CA GLY A 23 54.06 47.34 15.23
C GLY A 23 54.05 46.35 14.06
N TRP A 24 55.21 46.04 13.51
CA TRP A 24 55.35 45.11 12.39
C TRP A 24 54.95 43.67 12.76
N ILE A 25 55.36 43.19 13.94
CA ILE A 25 54.97 41.86 14.45
C ILE A 25 53.46 41.80 14.67
N SER A 26 52.87 42.84 15.30
CA SER A 26 51.42 42.92 15.52
C SER A 26 50.63 42.95 14.21
N GLU A 27 51.07 43.74 13.23
CA GLU A 27 50.41 43.84 11.93
C GLU A 27 50.47 42.51 11.17
N ARG A 28 51.62 41.84 11.22
CA ARG A 28 51.82 40.53 10.57
C ARG A 28 51.02 39.42 11.27
N LEU A 29 50.93 39.45 12.61
CA LEU A 29 50.06 38.54 13.36
C LEU A 29 48.58 38.77 13.06
N LYS A 30 48.14 40.03 12.97
CA LYS A 30 46.78 40.38 12.56
C LYS A 30 46.48 39.90 11.14
N GLN A 31 47.41 40.08 10.21
CA GLN A 31 47.26 39.61 8.84
C GLN A 31 47.21 38.08 8.76
N SER A 32 48.06 37.37 9.50
CA SER A 32 48.03 35.89 9.52
C SER A 32 46.74 35.36 10.12
N ILE A 33 46.28 35.95 11.23
CA ILE A 33 45.00 35.59 11.87
C ILE A 33 43.83 35.86 10.91
N LYS A 34 43.83 37.03 10.24
CA LYS A 34 42.78 37.38 9.28
C LYS A 34 42.78 36.44 8.07
N HIS A 35 43.95 36.03 7.59
CA HIS A 35 44.07 35.05 6.52
C HIS A 35 43.53 33.69 6.95
N GLU A 36 43.92 33.19 8.12
CA GLU A 36 43.44 31.91 8.64
C GLU A 36 41.92 31.90 8.84
N TYR A 37 41.34 33.00 9.34
CA TYR A 37 39.88 33.14 9.43
C TYR A 37 39.20 33.20 8.07
N ALA A 38 39.78 33.90 7.09
CA ALA A 38 39.24 33.96 5.73
C ALA A 38 39.27 32.58 5.07
N GLU A 39 40.38 31.85 5.21
CA GLU A 39 40.55 30.49 4.71
C GLU A 39 39.57 29.51 5.37
N LYS A 40 39.41 29.58 6.69
CA LYS A 40 38.39 28.78 7.41
C LYS A 40 36.98 29.14 6.98
N LEU A 41 36.68 30.41 6.72
CA LEU A 41 35.36 30.83 6.26
C LEU A 41 35.07 30.31 4.84
N GLU A 42 36.04 30.36 3.95
CA GLU A 42 35.91 29.82 2.59
C GLU A 42 35.80 28.29 2.62
N SER A 43 36.56 27.59 3.46
CA SER A 43 36.43 26.14 3.62
C SER A 43 35.06 25.76 4.20
N TYR A 44 34.57 26.48 5.21
CA TYR A 44 33.20 26.25 5.71
C TYR A 44 32.14 26.56 4.66
N LYS A 45 32.31 27.62 3.87
CA LYS A 45 31.35 27.98 2.81
C LYS A 45 31.30 26.92 1.71
N THR A 46 32.45 26.40 1.31
CA THR A 46 32.55 25.32 0.31
C THR A 46 32.01 24.00 0.84
N GLU A 47 32.30 23.66 2.10
CA GLU A 47 31.73 22.48 2.77
C GLU A 47 30.21 22.59 2.94
N LEU A 48 29.69 23.76 3.32
CA LEU A 48 28.24 23.96 3.40
C LEU A 48 27.60 23.88 2.02
N ASN A 49 28.19 24.49 1.01
CA ASN A 49 27.61 24.47 -0.33
C ASN A 49 27.60 23.04 -0.90
N SER A 50 28.65 22.25 -0.67
CA SER A 50 28.68 20.84 -1.08
C SER A 50 27.66 19.99 -0.34
N LYS A 51 27.47 20.20 0.98
CA LYS A 51 26.40 19.53 1.74
C LYS A 51 25.01 19.92 1.27
N VAL A 52 24.77 21.20 1.00
CA VAL A 52 23.48 21.69 0.50
C VAL A 52 23.18 21.13 -0.88
N GLU A 53 24.16 21.10 -1.79
CA GLU A 53 24.01 20.48 -3.10
C GLU A 53 23.77 18.98 -3.01
N GLY A 54 24.46 18.28 -2.10
CA GLY A 54 24.23 16.86 -1.80
C GLY A 54 22.79 16.59 -1.35
N ILE A 55 22.30 17.31 -0.33
CA ILE A 55 20.93 17.19 0.16
C ILE A 55 19.91 17.51 -0.94
N ARG A 56 20.16 18.55 -1.75
CA ARG A 56 19.29 18.91 -2.87
C ARG A 56 19.22 17.80 -3.91
N HIS A 57 20.35 17.22 -4.26
CA HIS A 57 20.42 16.13 -5.22
C HIS A 57 19.71 14.87 -4.70
N GLU A 58 19.94 14.50 -3.44
CA GLU A 58 19.25 13.37 -2.80
C GLU A 58 17.73 13.57 -2.76
N ASN A 59 17.27 14.78 -2.46
CA ASN A 59 15.85 15.11 -2.50
C ASN A 59 15.28 14.98 -3.93
N GLN A 60 15.99 15.44 -4.95
CA GLN A 60 15.56 15.28 -6.35
C GLN A 60 15.47 13.80 -6.75
N VAL A 61 16.48 12.99 -6.38
CA VAL A 61 16.48 11.55 -6.65
C VAL A 61 15.33 10.84 -5.93
N SER A 62 15.07 11.22 -4.67
CA SER A 62 13.94 10.69 -3.89
C SER A 62 12.58 11.04 -4.52
N GLN A 63 12.42 12.29 -4.98
CA GLN A 63 11.22 12.73 -5.70
C GLN A 63 11.02 11.94 -7.01
N LEU A 64 12.08 11.76 -7.80
CA LEU A 64 12.02 10.99 -9.05
C LEU A 64 11.66 9.53 -8.81
N ARG A 65 12.27 8.89 -7.80
CA ARG A 65 11.96 7.50 -7.40
C ARG A 65 10.49 7.36 -7.01
N THR A 66 10.00 8.33 -6.24
CA THR A 66 8.61 8.36 -5.79
C THR A 66 7.64 8.54 -6.96
N SER A 67 7.94 9.44 -7.89
CA SER A 67 7.15 9.64 -9.12
C SER A 67 7.10 8.36 -9.96
N LEU A 68 8.25 7.73 -10.18
CA LEU A 68 8.33 6.50 -10.97
C LEU A 68 7.54 5.36 -10.33
N PHE A 69 7.59 5.24 -9.00
CA PHE A 69 6.79 4.28 -8.25
C PHE A 69 5.29 4.51 -8.44
N PHE A 70 4.82 5.76 -8.32
CA PHE A 70 3.41 6.09 -8.53
C PHE A 70 2.95 5.86 -9.97
N ASP A 71 3.79 6.16 -10.96
CA ASP A 71 3.49 5.86 -12.37
C ASP A 71 3.33 4.35 -12.57
N HIS A 72 4.24 3.54 -12.02
CA HIS A 72 4.14 2.07 -12.10
C HIS A 72 2.90 1.54 -11.39
N GLN A 73 2.52 2.10 -10.24
CA GLN A 73 1.27 1.74 -9.56
C GLN A 73 0.04 2.08 -10.39
N ARG A 74 -0.02 3.28 -10.98
CA ARG A 74 -1.13 3.69 -11.85
C ARG A 74 -1.26 2.75 -13.04
N ASP A 75 -0.15 2.44 -13.69
CA ASP A 75 -0.12 1.58 -14.87
C ASP A 75 -0.52 0.14 -14.51
N ALA A 76 -0.05 -0.38 -13.37
CA ALA A 76 -0.46 -1.69 -12.86
C ALA A 76 -1.96 -1.77 -12.57
N PHE A 77 -2.51 -0.77 -11.88
CA PHE A 77 -3.93 -0.70 -11.55
C PHE A 77 -4.81 -0.59 -12.80
N ALA A 78 -4.40 0.24 -13.77
CA ALA A 78 -5.09 0.37 -15.04
C ALA A 78 -5.07 -0.94 -15.83
N ALA A 79 -3.92 -1.61 -15.93
CA ALA A 79 -3.78 -2.88 -16.64
C ALA A 79 -4.66 -3.98 -16.02
N LEU A 80 -4.67 -4.11 -14.68
CA LEU A 80 -5.46 -5.12 -13.99
C LEU A 80 -6.97 -4.89 -14.16
N ILE A 81 -7.47 -3.66 -13.93
CA ILE A 81 -8.90 -3.35 -14.11
C ILE A 81 -9.34 -3.51 -15.55
N THR A 82 -8.54 -3.04 -16.50
CA THR A 82 -8.85 -3.18 -17.93
C THR A 82 -8.91 -4.65 -18.32
N LYS A 83 -7.99 -5.48 -17.81
CA LYS A 83 -8.01 -6.90 -18.10
C LYS A 83 -9.22 -7.61 -17.48
N ILE A 84 -9.62 -7.24 -16.26
CA ILE A 84 -10.86 -7.76 -15.64
C ILE A 84 -12.07 -7.41 -16.50
N ALA A 85 -12.18 -6.15 -16.95
CA ALA A 85 -13.27 -5.70 -17.81
C ALA A 85 -13.32 -6.49 -19.12
N GLN A 86 -12.18 -6.63 -19.80
CA GLN A 86 -12.08 -7.38 -21.05
C GLN A 86 -12.48 -8.84 -20.86
N ILE A 87 -12.01 -9.50 -19.80
CA ILE A 87 -12.40 -10.90 -19.52
C ILE A 87 -13.91 -11.01 -19.34
N ASN A 88 -14.51 -10.06 -18.62
CA ASN A 88 -15.94 -10.10 -18.35
C ASN A 88 -16.78 -9.87 -19.62
N GLU A 89 -16.34 -8.95 -20.49
CA GLU A 89 -16.93 -8.73 -21.82
C GLU A 89 -16.79 -9.97 -22.71
N ASP A 90 -15.60 -10.56 -22.78
CA ASP A 90 -15.34 -11.79 -23.53
C ASP A 90 -16.21 -12.93 -23.01
N TRP A 91 -16.34 -13.06 -21.68
CA TRP A 91 -17.14 -14.09 -21.04
C TRP A 91 -18.63 -13.93 -21.36
N MET A 92 -19.14 -12.70 -21.33
CA MET A 92 -20.53 -12.39 -21.67
C MET A 92 -20.85 -12.56 -23.15
N ALA A 93 -19.85 -12.55 -24.05
CA ALA A 93 -20.07 -12.86 -25.46
C ALA A 93 -20.58 -14.29 -25.69
N HIS A 94 -20.36 -15.19 -24.73
CA HIS A 94 -20.84 -16.58 -24.73
C HIS A 94 -22.23 -16.74 -24.09
N TYR A 95 -22.86 -15.65 -23.65
CA TYR A 95 -24.19 -15.71 -23.03
C TYR A 95 -25.27 -16.01 -24.07
N HIS A 96 -26.11 -17.01 -23.79
CA HIS A 96 -27.26 -17.36 -24.61
C HIS A 96 -28.57 -17.06 -23.86
N PRO A 97 -29.51 -16.25 -24.37
CA PRO A 97 -30.73 -15.90 -23.65
C PRO A 97 -31.60 -17.10 -23.23
N ASP A 98 -31.59 -18.18 -24.02
CA ASP A 98 -32.41 -19.37 -23.77
C ASP A 98 -31.70 -20.44 -22.93
N GLN A 99 -30.36 -20.40 -22.89
CA GLN A 99 -29.54 -21.42 -22.23
C GLN A 99 -28.74 -20.85 -21.05
N GLY A 100 -28.69 -19.54 -20.85
CA GLY A 100 -27.79 -18.91 -19.88
C GLY A 100 -26.32 -18.96 -20.31
N LEU A 101 -25.43 -18.82 -19.33
CA LEU A 101 -23.98 -18.92 -19.51
C LEU A 101 -23.46 -20.11 -18.70
N TYR A 102 -22.94 -21.11 -19.40
CA TYR A 102 -22.30 -22.28 -18.79
C TYR A 102 -20.80 -22.32 -19.07
N GLU A 103 -20.30 -21.55 -20.04
CA GLU A 103 -18.87 -21.56 -20.32
C GLU A 103 -18.08 -21.05 -19.10
N PRO A 104 -16.94 -21.68 -18.75
CA PRO A 104 -16.06 -21.17 -17.72
C PRO A 104 -15.41 -19.86 -18.15
N VAL A 105 -14.75 -19.18 -17.22
CA VAL A 105 -13.96 -17.99 -17.53
C VAL A 105 -13.01 -18.23 -18.72
N PRO A 106 -12.91 -17.29 -19.70
CA PRO A 106 -11.99 -17.41 -20.82
C PRO A 106 -10.56 -17.71 -20.37
N SER A 107 -10.04 -18.87 -20.76
CA SER A 107 -8.78 -19.42 -20.23
C SER A 107 -7.56 -18.55 -20.55
N ILE A 108 -7.50 -18.01 -21.78
CA ILE A 108 -6.45 -17.09 -22.24
C ILE A 108 -6.50 -15.80 -21.41
N GLY A 109 -7.68 -15.19 -21.31
CA GLY A 109 -7.87 -13.95 -20.56
C GLY A 109 -7.49 -14.11 -19.08
N ARG A 110 -7.91 -15.21 -18.44
CA ARG A 110 -7.52 -15.56 -17.07
C ARG A 110 -6.00 -15.70 -16.93
N GLY A 111 -5.35 -16.40 -17.85
CA GLY A 111 -3.89 -16.60 -17.81
C GLY A 111 -3.12 -15.28 -17.91
N GLU A 112 -3.52 -14.39 -18.81
CA GLU A 112 -2.94 -13.04 -18.94
C GLU A 112 -3.17 -12.19 -17.69
N PHE A 113 -4.35 -12.30 -17.06
CA PHE A 113 -4.63 -11.63 -15.80
C PHE A 113 -3.73 -12.13 -14.67
N GLU A 114 -3.52 -13.45 -14.56
CA GLU A 114 -2.59 -14.02 -13.57
C GLU A 114 -1.16 -13.54 -13.81
N GLU A 115 -0.72 -13.48 -15.07
CA GLU A 115 0.59 -12.94 -15.42
C GLU A 115 0.74 -11.47 -15.00
N LEU A 116 -0.25 -10.63 -15.30
CA LEU A 116 -0.28 -9.22 -14.87
C LEU A 116 -0.25 -9.11 -13.33
N PHE A 117 -1.04 -9.94 -12.65
CA PHE A 117 -1.08 -9.98 -11.19
C PHE A 117 0.30 -10.26 -10.59
N TYR A 118 0.99 -11.31 -11.05
CA TYR A 118 2.32 -11.65 -10.54
C TYR A 118 3.38 -10.61 -10.93
N ARG A 119 3.31 -10.07 -12.16
CA ARG A 119 4.21 -9.02 -12.63
C ARG A 119 4.15 -7.77 -11.77
N HIS A 120 2.94 -7.40 -11.31
CA HIS A 120 2.71 -6.19 -10.55
C HIS A 120 2.55 -6.42 -9.04
N GLN A 121 2.75 -7.63 -8.54
CA GLN A 121 2.45 -8.01 -7.14
C GLN A 121 3.15 -7.12 -6.10
N LEU A 122 4.38 -6.67 -6.37
CA LEU A 122 5.14 -5.79 -5.46
C LEU A 122 4.48 -4.42 -5.22
N PHE A 123 3.57 -4.02 -6.11
CA PHE A 123 2.87 -2.74 -6.06
C PHE A 123 1.46 -2.87 -5.46
N LEU A 124 1.03 -4.10 -5.15
CA LEU A 124 -0.26 -4.41 -4.57
C LEU A 124 -0.11 -4.56 -3.05
N ASP A 125 -0.76 -3.68 -2.30
CA ASP A 125 -0.82 -3.82 -0.85
C ASP A 125 -1.93 -4.79 -0.41
N GLU A 126 -2.06 -5.00 0.90
CA GLU A 126 -3.01 -5.97 1.46
C GLU A 126 -4.46 -5.71 1.01
N GLU A 127 -4.88 -4.45 0.88
CA GLU A 127 -6.23 -4.09 0.45
C GLU A 127 -6.44 -4.42 -1.04
N CYS A 128 -5.44 -4.15 -1.88
CA CYS A 128 -5.47 -4.52 -3.29
C CYS A 128 -5.45 -6.04 -3.49
N LEU A 129 -4.62 -6.75 -2.73
CA LEU A 129 -4.51 -8.21 -2.79
C LEU A 129 -5.80 -8.89 -2.37
N LEU A 130 -6.44 -8.42 -1.29
CA LEU A 130 -7.75 -8.89 -0.86
C LEU A 130 -8.81 -8.70 -1.95
N ALA A 131 -8.86 -7.50 -2.55
CA ALA A 131 -9.83 -7.20 -3.57
C ALA A 131 -9.68 -8.08 -4.83
N LEU A 132 -8.44 -8.32 -5.25
CA LEU A 132 -8.12 -9.16 -6.42
C LEU A 132 -8.25 -10.66 -6.11
N SER A 133 -8.13 -11.09 -4.86
CA SER A 133 -8.36 -12.49 -4.49
C SER A 133 -9.82 -12.89 -4.70
N LEU A 134 -10.78 -11.99 -4.49
CA LEU A 134 -12.20 -12.21 -4.81
C LEU A 134 -12.42 -12.48 -6.29
N VAL A 135 -11.74 -11.72 -7.15
CA VAL A 135 -11.76 -11.91 -8.61
C VAL A 135 -11.18 -13.28 -8.99
N LYS A 136 -9.99 -13.61 -8.47
CA LYS A 136 -9.36 -14.93 -8.70
C LYS A 136 -10.25 -16.07 -8.23
N ASN A 137 -10.92 -15.90 -7.09
CA ASN A 137 -11.84 -16.89 -6.55
C ASN A 137 -13.09 -17.06 -7.42
N ALA A 138 -13.67 -15.98 -7.96
CA ALA A 138 -14.76 -16.07 -8.91
C ALA A 138 -14.34 -16.83 -10.19
N TYR A 139 -13.17 -16.51 -10.74
CA TYR A 139 -12.61 -17.23 -11.89
C TYR A 139 -12.38 -18.72 -11.59
N ARG A 140 -11.81 -19.05 -10.44
CA ARG A 140 -11.59 -20.44 -10.03
C ARG A 140 -12.90 -21.22 -9.87
N ARG A 141 -13.92 -20.60 -9.27
CA ARG A 141 -15.25 -21.23 -9.07
C ARG A 141 -15.98 -21.52 -10.38
N SER A 142 -15.68 -20.77 -11.44
CA SER A 142 -16.29 -21.01 -12.75
C SER A 142 -15.76 -22.23 -13.50
N LEU A 143 -14.64 -22.80 -13.06
CA LEU A 143 -14.03 -23.92 -13.74
C LEU A 143 -14.83 -25.21 -13.49
N PRO A 144 -14.88 -26.11 -14.48
CA PRO A 144 -15.52 -27.41 -14.31
C PRO A 144 -14.85 -28.21 -13.19
N PHE A 145 -15.66 -28.94 -12.43
CA PHE A 145 -15.19 -29.84 -11.37
C PHE A 145 -15.31 -31.30 -11.83
N ASP A 146 -14.22 -32.05 -11.68
CA ASP A 146 -14.20 -33.50 -11.89
C ASP A 146 -14.27 -34.18 -10.52
N ASP A 147 -15.36 -34.91 -10.27
CA ASP A 147 -15.60 -35.65 -9.03
C ASP A 147 -14.91 -37.03 -9.02
N GLY A 148 -14.20 -37.38 -10.10
CA GLY A 148 -13.51 -38.66 -10.26
C GLY A 148 -14.46 -39.85 -10.50
N SER A 149 -15.76 -39.60 -10.70
CA SER A 149 -16.75 -40.62 -11.02
C SER A 149 -16.64 -41.16 -12.44
N GLY A 150 -15.88 -40.48 -13.31
CA GLY A 150 -15.78 -40.76 -14.74
C GLY A 150 -16.91 -40.16 -15.57
N ALA A 151 -17.83 -39.43 -14.97
CA ALA A 151 -18.79 -38.59 -15.68
C ALA A 151 -18.10 -37.36 -16.30
N PRO A 152 -18.68 -36.74 -17.35
CA PRO A 152 -18.22 -35.44 -17.83
C PRO A 152 -18.19 -34.44 -16.66
N PRO A 153 -17.16 -33.57 -16.58
CA PRO A 153 -17.05 -32.60 -15.49
C PRO A 153 -18.34 -31.78 -15.34
N GLU A 154 -18.84 -31.67 -14.11
CA GLU A 154 -20.04 -30.89 -13.86
C GLU A 154 -19.72 -29.40 -14.04
N GLN A 155 -20.47 -28.75 -14.92
CA GLN A 155 -20.37 -27.33 -15.20
C GLN A 155 -21.61 -26.63 -14.67
N SER A 156 -21.44 -25.81 -13.63
CA SER A 156 -22.51 -24.97 -13.08
C SER A 156 -22.76 -23.75 -13.97
N GLU A 157 -23.94 -23.15 -13.87
CA GLU A 157 -24.24 -21.88 -14.51
C GLU A 157 -23.29 -20.80 -13.97
N THR A 158 -22.53 -20.17 -14.86
CA THR A 158 -21.45 -19.23 -14.50
C THR A 158 -21.86 -17.77 -14.58
N PHE A 159 -23.07 -17.46 -15.07
CA PHE A 159 -23.59 -16.09 -15.17
C PHE A 159 -23.50 -15.32 -13.84
N GLN A 160 -23.74 -16.00 -12.72
CA GLN A 160 -23.63 -15.39 -11.38
C GLN A 160 -22.20 -14.91 -11.06
N HIS A 161 -21.16 -15.56 -11.61
CA HIS A 161 -19.79 -15.12 -11.44
C HIS A 161 -19.46 -13.87 -12.24
N VAL A 162 -20.05 -13.70 -13.42
CA VAL A 162 -19.95 -12.44 -14.19
C VAL A 162 -20.54 -11.29 -13.38
N LEU A 163 -21.78 -11.43 -12.88
CA LEU A 163 -22.43 -10.40 -12.07
C LEU A 163 -21.63 -10.07 -10.80
N TYR A 164 -21.01 -11.09 -10.19
CA TYR A 164 -20.11 -10.90 -9.05
C TYR A 164 -18.89 -10.05 -9.42
N ILE A 165 -18.30 -10.25 -10.60
CA ILE A 165 -17.19 -9.42 -11.10
C ILE A 165 -17.65 -8.00 -11.44
N GLU A 166 -18.82 -7.84 -12.06
CA GLU A 166 -19.42 -6.53 -12.35
C GLU A 166 -19.64 -5.71 -11.07
N TYR A 167 -20.07 -6.36 -9.99
CA TYR A 167 -20.19 -5.74 -8.68
C TYR A 167 -18.84 -5.27 -8.12
N LEU A 168 -17.79 -6.09 -8.30
CA LEU A 168 -16.45 -5.81 -7.77
C LEU A 168 -15.70 -4.74 -8.54
N GLN A 169 -15.78 -4.73 -9.87
CA GLN A 169 -14.97 -3.87 -10.73
C GLN A 169 -14.98 -2.37 -10.34
N PRO A 170 -16.15 -1.69 -10.14
CA PRO A 170 -16.15 -0.29 -9.71
C PRO A 170 -15.59 -0.08 -8.29
N ARG A 171 -15.71 -1.09 -7.42
CA ARG A 171 -15.20 -1.06 -6.05
C ARG A 171 -13.69 -1.20 -6.02
N ILE A 172 -13.13 -2.14 -6.79
CA ILE A 172 -11.69 -2.32 -6.94
C ILE A 172 -11.08 -1.06 -7.57
N ALA A 173 -11.70 -0.51 -8.61
CA ALA A 173 -11.25 0.74 -9.24
C ALA A 173 -11.24 1.91 -8.23
N SER A 174 -12.22 1.96 -7.33
CA SER A 174 -12.25 2.95 -6.24
C SER A 174 -11.09 2.76 -5.25
N VAL A 175 -10.82 1.52 -4.82
CA VAL A 175 -9.67 1.21 -3.95
C VAL A 175 -8.37 1.64 -4.62
N PHE A 176 -8.17 1.28 -5.89
CA PHE A 176 -6.97 1.64 -6.66
C PHE A 176 -6.80 3.15 -6.80
N ARG A 177 -7.88 3.89 -7.10
CA ARG A 177 -7.84 5.37 -7.12
C ARG A 177 -7.40 5.95 -5.79
N GLY A 178 -7.88 5.40 -4.68
CA GLY A 178 -7.46 5.81 -3.33
C GLY A 178 -5.97 5.62 -3.07
N LYS A 179 -5.37 4.54 -3.62
CA LYS A 179 -3.93 4.27 -3.48
C LYS A 179 -3.03 5.27 -4.21
N ILE A 180 -3.51 5.82 -5.32
CA ILE A 180 -2.78 6.84 -6.10
C ILE A 180 -3.19 8.28 -5.77
N GLY A 181 -3.89 8.49 -4.64
CA GLY A 181 -4.29 9.83 -4.18
C GLY A 181 -5.41 10.48 -4.98
N ILE A 182 -6.15 9.71 -5.77
CA ILE A 182 -7.35 10.17 -6.49
C ILE A 182 -8.58 9.96 -5.59
N ASN A 183 -9.63 10.77 -5.81
CA ASN A 183 -10.90 10.62 -5.10
C ASN A 183 -11.43 9.18 -5.15
N SER A 184 -11.79 8.65 -4.00
CA SER A 184 -12.26 7.28 -3.79
C SER A 184 -13.41 7.27 -2.81
N ASP A 185 -14.33 6.33 -2.98
CA ASP A 185 -15.38 6.07 -2.00
C ASP A 185 -14.84 5.09 -0.94
N PRO A 186 -14.72 5.52 0.33
CA PRO A 186 -14.29 4.66 1.43
C PRO A 186 -15.24 3.48 1.68
N GLN A 187 -16.51 3.60 1.31
CA GLN A 187 -17.49 2.52 1.42
C GLN A 187 -17.11 1.31 0.57
N HIS A 188 -16.51 1.53 -0.61
CA HIS A 188 -16.15 0.44 -1.51
C HIS A 188 -15.12 -0.51 -0.93
N LEU A 189 -14.17 -0.01 -0.12
CA LEU A 189 -13.25 -0.90 0.60
C LEU A 189 -14.00 -1.71 1.67
N VAL A 190 -14.96 -1.11 2.37
CA VAL A 190 -15.76 -1.83 3.35
C VAL A 190 -16.59 -2.92 2.69
N ASP A 191 -17.25 -2.62 1.56
CA ASP A 191 -18.01 -3.60 0.80
C ASP A 191 -17.13 -4.78 0.37
N ILE A 192 -15.92 -4.52 -0.14
CA ILE A 192 -14.96 -5.58 -0.52
C ILE A 192 -14.58 -6.45 0.68
N VAL A 193 -14.25 -5.82 1.81
CA VAL A 193 -13.77 -6.55 2.99
C VAL A 193 -14.90 -7.36 3.62
N VAL A 194 -16.11 -6.81 3.69
CA VAL A 194 -17.30 -7.52 4.19
C VAL A 194 -17.66 -8.67 3.27
N LEU A 195 -17.63 -8.47 1.95
CA LEU A 195 -17.85 -9.53 0.98
C LEU A 195 -16.83 -10.65 1.17
N SER A 196 -15.55 -10.30 1.34
CA SER A 196 -14.50 -11.30 1.59
C SER A 196 -14.71 -12.03 2.90
N ALA A 197 -15.09 -11.34 3.96
CA ALA A 197 -15.39 -11.94 5.25
C ALA A 197 -16.54 -12.94 5.16
N ILE A 198 -17.65 -12.55 4.54
CA ILE A 198 -18.83 -13.40 4.36
C ILE A 198 -18.51 -14.62 3.50
N GLU A 199 -17.81 -14.44 2.38
CA GLU A 199 -17.40 -15.55 1.51
C GLU A 199 -16.45 -16.50 2.25
N LEU A 200 -15.51 -15.99 3.04
CA LEU A 200 -14.58 -16.82 3.83
C LEU A 200 -15.31 -17.72 4.81
N VAL A 201 -16.20 -17.15 5.63
CA VAL A 201 -16.90 -17.94 6.65
C VAL A 201 -17.93 -18.89 6.04
N ASN A 202 -18.45 -18.62 4.85
CA ASN A 202 -19.40 -19.54 4.19
C ASN A 202 -18.74 -20.59 3.27
N ARG A 203 -17.47 -20.39 2.89
CA ARG A 203 -16.74 -21.31 1.99
C ARG A 203 -16.18 -22.53 2.72
N TYR A 204 -15.67 -22.35 3.93
CA TYR A 204 -15.03 -23.43 4.69
C TYR A 204 -16.04 -24.23 5.52
N HIS A 205 -15.63 -25.43 5.95
CA HIS A 205 -16.48 -26.35 6.71
C HIS A 205 -15.73 -26.83 7.96
N PHE A 206 -15.67 -25.96 8.97
CA PHE A 206 -15.13 -26.22 10.31
C PHE A 206 -16.21 -26.08 11.37
N ALA A 207 -16.97 -27.15 11.59
CA ALA A 207 -18.11 -27.16 12.53
C ALA A 207 -17.71 -26.72 13.95
N GLU A 208 -16.51 -27.05 14.40
CA GLU A 208 -15.95 -26.67 15.70
C GLU A 208 -15.73 -25.15 15.86
N ALA A 209 -15.57 -24.44 14.74
CA ALA A 209 -15.44 -22.98 14.69
C ALA A 209 -16.74 -22.26 14.31
N GLY A 210 -17.85 -22.99 14.13
CA GLY A 210 -19.12 -22.41 13.67
C GLY A 210 -19.14 -22.02 12.19
N VAL A 211 -18.29 -22.64 11.36
CA VAL A 211 -18.09 -22.34 9.94
C VAL A 211 -18.51 -23.56 9.10
N PRO A 212 -19.43 -23.46 8.12
CA PRO A 212 -20.17 -22.26 7.77
C PRO A 212 -21.19 -21.88 8.84
N PRO A 213 -21.51 -20.57 8.95
CA PRO A 213 -22.50 -20.11 9.91
C PRO A 213 -23.90 -20.59 9.54
N LYS A 214 -24.72 -20.78 10.58
CA LYS A 214 -26.17 -20.98 10.46
C LYS A 214 -26.88 -19.67 10.81
N GLY A 215 -28.08 -19.45 10.28
CA GLY A 215 -28.87 -18.26 10.58
C GLY A 215 -28.49 -17.05 9.71
N GLU A 216 -28.42 -15.87 10.31
CA GLU A 216 -28.39 -14.58 9.59
C GLU A 216 -27.13 -14.35 8.74
N LEU A 217 -25.98 -14.90 9.15
CA LEU A 217 -24.73 -14.83 8.38
C LEU A 217 -24.60 -15.91 7.29
N SER A 218 -25.57 -16.81 7.17
CA SER A 218 -25.55 -17.88 6.17
C SER A 218 -25.91 -17.34 4.80
N THR A 219 -25.08 -17.62 3.79
CA THR A 219 -25.35 -17.22 2.40
C THR A 219 -25.87 -18.35 1.53
N LEU A 220 -26.42 -19.41 2.13
CA LEU A 220 -26.97 -20.53 1.39
C LEU A 220 -28.14 -20.05 0.50
N GLY A 221 -28.01 -20.25 -0.82
CA GLY A 221 -29.01 -19.81 -1.80
C GLY A 221 -28.90 -18.32 -2.20
N ILE A 222 -27.95 -17.56 -1.66
CA ILE A 222 -27.72 -16.16 -2.02
C ILE A 222 -26.56 -16.10 -3.00
N GLN A 223 -26.86 -15.67 -4.23
CA GLN A 223 -25.85 -15.56 -5.29
C GLN A 223 -25.30 -14.14 -5.42
N ASP A 224 -26.17 -13.13 -5.29
CA ASP A 224 -25.83 -11.74 -5.50
C ASP A 224 -24.81 -11.22 -4.47
N ALA A 225 -23.80 -10.49 -4.97
CA ALA A 225 -22.72 -9.97 -4.16
C ALA A 225 -23.17 -8.81 -3.26
N SER A 226 -24.12 -7.99 -3.72
CA SER A 226 -24.63 -6.85 -2.95
C SER A 226 -25.47 -7.32 -1.76
N ASP A 227 -26.28 -8.36 -1.94
CA ASP A 227 -27.06 -8.98 -0.88
C ASP A 227 -26.15 -9.62 0.19
N LYS A 228 -25.07 -10.29 -0.22
CA LYS A 228 -24.06 -10.82 0.72
C LYS A 228 -23.40 -9.71 1.54
N VAL A 229 -23.05 -8.60 0.90
CA VAL A 229 -22.47 -7.43 1.60
C VAL A 229 -23.49 -6.84 2.56
N LYS A 230 -24.75 -6.72 2.16
CA LYS A 230 -25.81 -6.21 3.03
C LYS A 230 -25.96 -7.07 4.28
N ILE A 231 -26.02 -8.39 4.14
CA ILE A 231 -26.09 -9.33 5.27
C ILE A 231 -24.90 -9.14 6.22
N GLY A 232 -23.68 -9.04 5.67
CA GLY A 232 -22.49 -8.85 6.48
C GLY A 232 -22.43 -7.48 7.15
N LEU A 233 -22.99 -6.43 6.54
CA LEU A 233 -23.07 -5.09 7.14
C LEU A 233 -24.14 -5.02 8.23
N ASP A 234 -25.30 -5.64 8.02
CA ASP A 234 -26.40 -5.68 8.98
C ASP A 234 -25.99 -6.46 10.25
N ASN A 235 -25.09 -7.45 10.11
CA ASN A 235 -24.61 -8.33 11.18
C ASN A 235 -23.09 -8.21 11.43
N ILE A 236 -22.54 -7.00 11.31
CA ILE A 236 -21.10 -6.79 11.25
C ILE A 236 -20.33 -7.24 12.50
N ASP A 237 -20.90 -7.04 13.68
CA ASP A 237 -20.28 -7.42 14.94
C ASP A 237 -20.22 -8.94 15.10
N GLU A 238 -21.28 -9.64 14.71
CA GLU A 238 -21.34 -11.11 14.71
C GLU A 238 -20.36 -11.70 13.69
N LEU A 239 -20.30 -11.13 12.49
CA LEU A 239 -19.36 -11.55 11.43
C LEU A 239 -17.91 -11.41 11.89
N LYS A 240 -17.60 -10.30 12.54
CA LYS A 240 -16.28 -10.01 13.08
C LYS A 240 -15.88 -10.99 14.19
N GLU A 241 -16.80 -11.28 15.09
CA GLU A 241 -16.54 -12.25 16.17
C GLU A 241 -16.36 -13.66 15.61
N LEU A 242 -17.17 -14.06 14.63
CA LEU A 242 -17.00 -15.34 13.94
C LEU A 242 -15.63 -15.44 13.25
N LEU A 243 -15.18 -14.39 12.57
CA LEU A 243 -13.84 -14.35 11.98
C LEU A 243 -12.72 -14.52 13.00
N ARG A 244 -12.86 -13.94 14.20
CA ARG A 244 -11.87 -14.10 15.29
C ARG A 244 -11.83 -15.53 15.81
N ILE A 245 -13.00 -16.11 16.07
CA ILE A 245 -13.11 -17.52 16.48
C ILE A 245 -12.48 -18.41 15.42
N PHE A 246 -12.74 -18.12 14.14
CA PHE A 246 -12.19 -18.88 13.04
C PHE A 246 -10.66 -18.73 12.90
N ASP A 247 -10.12 -17.52 13.03
CA ASP A 247 -8.66 -17.28 13.04
C ASP A 247 -7.97 -18.01 14.20
N ASP A 248 -8.54 -17.92 15.40
CA ASP A 248 -8.02 -18.62 16.58
C ASP A 248 -8.10 -20.13 16.45
N TYR A 249 -9.14 -20.65 15.78
CA TYR A 249 -9.25 -22.06 15.45
C TYR A 249 -8.12 -22.50 14.51
N LEU A 250 -7.90 -21.76 13.42
CA LEU A 250 -6.88 -22.07 12.41
C LEU A 250 -5.46 -21.99 12.96
N LYS A 251 -5.21 -21.18 14.00
CA LYS A 251 -3.92 -21.10 14.68
C LYS A 251 -3.59 -22.31 15.56
N ARG A 252 -4.58 -23.13 15.95
CA ARG A 252 -4.36 -24.29 16.84
C ARG A 252 -3.48 -25.34 16.14
N ASN A 253 -2.61 -25.98 16.92
CA ASN A 253 -1.78 -27.12 16.50
C ASN A 253 -0.92 -26.90 15.23
N GLY A 254 -0.34 -25.71 15.07
CA GLY A 254 0.64 -25.42 14.02
C GLY A 254 0.04 -25.04 12.65
N GLY A 255 -1.29 -24.89 12.55
CA GLY A 255 -1.96 -24.25 11.42
C GLY A 255 -1.80 -24.99 10.09
N TRP A 256 -2.40 -26.18 9.97
CA TRP A 256 -2.30 -27.00 8.75
C TRP A 256 -2.92 -26.31 7.51
N PHE A 257 -3.76 -25.29 7.71
CA PHE A 257 -4.42 -24.52 6.66
C PHE A 257 -3.86 -23.10 6.56
N HIS A 258 -2.57 -22.99 6.24
CA HIS A 258 -1.85 -21.70 6.18
C HIS A 258 -2.50 -20.67 5.24
N GLU A 259 -3.04 -21.09 4.09
CA GLU A 259 -3.72 -20.19 3.15
C GLU A 259 -5.02 -19.63 3.76
N ALA A 260 -5.86 -20.49 4.34
CA ALA A 260 -7.09 -20.05 5.00
C ALA A 260 -6.79 -19.11 6.19
N GLN A 261 -5.77 -19.44 6.99
CA GLN A 261 -5.37 -18.62 8.13
C GLN A 261 -4.90 -17.23 7.68
N LEU A 262 -4.09 -17.18 6.62
CA LEU A 262 -3.60 -15.92 6.05
C LEU A 262 -4.76 -15.05 5.57
N GLU A 263 -5.70 -15.64 4.81
CA GLU A 263 -6.86 -14.92 4.28
C GLU A 263 -7.77 -14.37 5.40
N VAL A 264 -8.06 -15.19 6.42
CA VAL A 264 -8.88 -14.76 7.57
C VAL A 264 -8.19 -13.64 8.35
N SER A 265 -6.90 -13.80 8.67
CA SER A 265 -6.13 -12.80 9.42
C SER A 265 -6.02 -11.47 8.66
N GLN A 266 -5.74 -11.50 7.35
CA GLN A 266 -5.71 -10.31 6.51
C GLN A 266 -7.08 -9.62 6.44
N THR A 267 -8.15 -10.39 6.24
CA THR A 267 -9.52 -9.86 6.18
C THR A 267 -9.90 -9.20 7.50
N LEU A 268 -9.63 -9.85 8.63
CA LEU A 268 -9.92 -9.33 9.95
C LEU A 268 -9.16 -8.03 10.24
N LYS A 269 -7.86 -7.98 9.91
CA LYS A 269 -7.02 -6.78 10.07
C LYS A 269 -7.56 -5.58 9.28
N ILE A 270 -7.91 -5.79 8.01
CA ILE A 270 -8.43 -4.71 7.16
C ILE A 270 -9.84 -4.30 7.64
N LEU A 271 -10.66 -5.26 8.10
CA LEU A 271 -11.98 -4.98 8.64
C LEU A 271 -11.91 -4.11 9.89
N ASP A 272 -11.04 -4.46 10.83
CA ASP A 272 -10.79 -3.68 12.05
C ASP A 272 -10.37 -2.25 11.72
N LYS A 273 -9.45 -2.09 10.77
CA LYS A 273 -9.00 -0.77 10.28
C LYS A 273 -10.17 0.04 9.71
N CYS A 274 -11.04 -0.58 8.91
CA CYS A 274 -12.19 0.08 8.31
C CYS A 274 -13.22 0.55 9.35
N LEU A 275 -13.53 -0.29 10.33
CA LEU A 275 -14.48 0.03 11.39
C LEU A 275 -13.97 1.13 12.32
N ALA A 276 -12.68 1.09 12.68
CA ALA A 276 -12.05 2.16 13.48
C ALA A 276 -12.14 3.52 12.78
N ASN A 277 -11.87 3.56 11.46
CA ASN A 277 -11.95 4.78 10.66
C ASN A 277 -13.39 5.33 10.55
N ARG A 278 -14.41 4.46 10.50
CA ARG A 278 -15.81 4.90 10.54
C ARG A 278 -16.17 5.54 11.88
N SER A 279 -15.83 4.91 12.99
CA SER A 279 -16.10 5.45 14.34
C SER A 279 -15.45 6.82 14.55
N ALA A 280 -14.21 7.01 14.08
CA ALA A 280 -13.51 8.29 14.15
C ALA A 280 -14.22 9.41 13.35
N ARG A 281 -14.75 9.09 12.15
CA ARG A 281 -15.50 10.06 11.33
C ARG A 281 -16.85 10.42 11.93
N THR A 282 -17.56 9.46 12.51
CA THR A 282 -18.84 9.72 13.19
C THR A 282 -18.63 10.65 14.39
N GLN A 283 -17.55 10.46 15.15
CA GLN A 283 -17.22 11.35 16.28
C GLN A 283 -16.84 12.77 15.83
N GLN A 284 -16.11 12.93 14.72
CA GLN A 284 -15.77 14.24 14.16
C GLN A 284 -17.00 14.99 13.61
N SER A 285 -17.95 14.27 13.00
CA SER A 285 -19.22 14.85 12.53
C SER A 285 -20.08 15.37 13.68
N CYS A 286 -20.11 14.67 14.81
CA CYS A 286 -20.90 15.06 15.98
C CYS A 286 -20.23 16.17 16.82
N ALA A 287 -18.91 16.30 16.76
CA ALA A 287 -18.16 17.36 17.47
C ALA A 287 -18.11 18.70 16.71
N GLY A 288 -18.44 18.71 15.41
CA GLY A 288 -18.51 19.89 14.57
C GLY A 288 -19.92 20.43 14.33
N SER A 289 -20.93 19.89 15.03
CA SER A 289 -22.34 20.33 14.96
C SER A 289 -22.73 21.10 16.22
#